data_AF-A0AAP6XH44-F1
#
_entry.id   AF-A0AAP6XH44-F1
#
_cell.length_a   1.000
_cell.length_b   1.000
_cell.length_c   1.000
_cell.angle_alpha   90.00
_cell.angle_beta   90.00
_cell.angle_gamma   90.00
#
_symmetry.space_group_name_H-M   'P 1'
#
loop_
_entity.id
_entity.type
_entity.pdbx_description
1 polymer ?
#
loop_
_entity_poly.entity_id
_entity_poly.type
_entity_poly.pdbx_seq_one_letter_code
_entity_poly.pdbx_strand_id
1 'polypeptide(L)' 'MTMQPRPNNPIDQRKAAVRKYSRDALVWAGGGLAGGIAFGLLMQSWTILVLGLVIGVAGGFVNWNKVQKIVNHQDRY' A
#
# COMPACT_ATOMS: atom_id res chain seq x y z
N MET A 1 -6.85 20.63 -13.36
CA MET A 1 -7.67 19.42 -13.25
C MET A 1 -7.94 18.91 -14.65
N THR A 2 -7.18 17.94 -15.12
CA THR A 2 -7.52 17.26 -16.37
C THR A 2 -8.60 16.25 -16.04
N MET A 3 -9.79 16.41 -16.62
CA MET A 3 -10.82 15.36 -16.60
C MET A 3 -10.30 14.21 -17.47
N GLN A 4 -9.48 13.33 -16.90
CA GLN A 4 -9.19 12.06 -17.54
C GLN A 4 -10.51 11.29 -17.66
N PRO A 5 -10.84 10.76 -18.85
CA PRO A 5 -12.02 9.92 -19.02
C PRO A 5 -12.03 8.84 -17.95
N ARG A 6 -13.09 8.79 -17.13
CA ARG A 6 -13.27 7.70 -16.17
C ARG A 6 -13.31 6.42 -16.99
N PRO A 7 -12.43 5.44 -16.74
CA PRO A 7 -12.44 4.22 -17.53
C PRO A 7 -13.80 3.56 -17.37
N ASN A 8 -14.60 3.54 -18.43
CA ASN A 8 -15.93 2.94 -18.45
C ASN A 8 -15.85 1.41 -18.56
N ASN A 9 -14.65 0.89 -18.86
CA ASN A 9 -14.34 -0.54 -18.89
C ASN A 9 -13.90 -1.03 -17.50
N PRO A 10 -14.51 -2.10 -16.95
CA PRO A 10 -14.13 -2.68 -15.67
C PRO A 10 -12.65 -3.15 -15.61
N ILE A 11 -12.06 -3.57 -16.73
CA ILE A 11 -10.66 -4.01 -16.78
C ILE A 11 -9.70 -2.84 -16.55
N ASP A 12 -9.98 -1.68 -17.14
CA ASP A 12 -9.13 -0.49 -16.99
C ASP A 12 -9.22 0.11 -15.58
N GLN A 13 -10.38 0.03 -14.94
CA GLN A 13 -10.54 0.40 -13.53
C GLN A 13 -9.68 -0.49 -12.61
N ARG A 14 -9.65 -1.80 -12.87
CA ARG A 14 -8.81 -2.75 -12.11
C ARG A 14 -7.33 -2.47 -12.30
N LYS A 15 -6.87 -2.19 -13.53
CA LYS A 15 -5.47 -1.79 -13.81
C LYS A 15 -5.09 -0.49 -13.09
N ALA A 16 -5.98 0.51 -13.07
CA ALA A 16 -5.75 1.75 -12.34
C ALA A 16 -5.70 1.53 -10.81
N ALA A 17 -6.57 0.66 -10.29
CA ALA A 17 -6.59 0.29 -8.88
C ALA A 17 -5.30 -0.43 -8.44
N VAL A 18 -4.77 -1.35 -9.26
CA VAL A 18 -3.47 -2.00 -8.99
C VAL A 18 -2.35 -0.95 -8.90
N ARG A 19 -2.25 -0.03 -9.87
CA ARG A 19 -1.23 1.04 -9.82
C ARG A 19 -1.36 1.92 -8.58
N LYS A 20 -2.60 2.24 -8.17
CA LYS A 20 -2.85 3.02 -6.96
C LYS A 20 -2.41 2.26 -5.71
N TYR A 21 -2.88 1.02 -5.54
CA TYR A 21 -2.56 0.22 -4.36
C TYR A 21 -1.08 -0.17 -4.27
N SER A 22 -0.38 -0.36 -5.39
CA SER A 22 1.07 -0.54 -5.39
C SER A 22 1.81 0.71 -4.91
N ARG A 23 1.40 1.91 -5.35
CA ARG A 23 1.97 3.16 -4.83
C ARG A 23 1.66 3.35 -3.35
N ASP A 24 0.41 3.13 -2.96
CA ASP A 24 0.00 3.26 -1.55
C ASP A 24 0.73 2.23 -0.67
N ALA A 25 0.94 0.99 -1.16
CA ALA A 25 1.75 -0.02 -0.50
C ALA A 25 3.21 0.42 -0.35
N LEU A 26 3.81 1.00 -1.41
CA LEU A 26 5.17 1.52 -1.35
C LEU A 26 5.29 2.69 -0.38
N VAL A 27 4.31 3.58 -0.33
CA VAL A 27 4.27 4.71 0.61
C VAL A 27 4.09 4.22 2.05
N TRP A 28 3.24 3.21 2.29
CA TRP A 28 3.07 2.62 3.62
C TRP A 28 4.30 1.82 4.06
N ALA A 29 4.87 1.00 3.19
CA ALA A 29 6.07 0.23 3.49
C ALA A 29 7.29 1.15 3.66
N GLY A 30 7.51 2.08 2.73
CA GLY A 30 8.62 3.04 2.76
C GLY A 30 8.47 4.08 3.88
N GLY A 31 7.27 4.63 4.09
CA GLY A 31 6.97 5.57 5.16
C GLY A 31 6.96 4.92 6.54
N GLY A 32 6.48 3.68 6.65
CA GLY A 32 6.54 2.89 7.89
C GLY A 32 7.97 2.52 8.28
N LEU A 33 8.81 2.08 7.33
CA LEU A 33 10.23 1.83 7.59
C LEU A 33 10.99 3.11 7.91
N ALA A 34 10.87 4.15 7.07
CA ALA A 34 11.59 5.41 7.28
C ALA A 34 11.13 6.11 8.57
N GLY A 35 9.82 6.15 8.82
CA GLY A 35 9.24 6.71 10.04
C GLY A 35 9.62 5.92 11.29
N GLY A 36 9.54 4.59 11.25
CA GLY A 36 9.91 3.71 12.36
C GLY A 36 11.41 3.78 12.71
N ILE A 37 12.28 3.82 11.71
CA ILE A 37 13.73 3.97 11.91
C ILE A 37 14.05 5.36 12.47
N ALA A 38 13.49 6.43 11.87
CA ALA A 38 13.74 7.79 12.33
C ALA A 38 13.26 8.01 13.78
N PHE A 39 12.04 7.58 14.12
CA PHE A 39 11.50 7.73 15.47
C PHE A 39 12.20 6.84 16.50
N GLY A 40 12.53 5.61 16.13
CA GLY A 40 13.20 4.70 17.06
C GLY A 40 14.65 5.07 17.35
N LEU A 41 15.36 5.68 16.38
CA LEU A 41 16.69 6.26 16.62
C LEU A 41 16.60 7.54 17.48
N LEU A 42 15.60 8.40 17.24
CA LEU A 42 15.41 9.63 18.01
C LEU A 42 15.05 9.38 19.48
N MET A 43 14.24 8.35 19.76
CA MET A 43 13.81 8.03 21.12
C MET A 43 14.68 6.97 21.81
N GLN A 44 15.73 6.44 21.16
CA GLN A 44 16.58 5.33 21.63
C GLN A 44 15.77 4.14 22.22
N SER A 45 14.57 3.92 21.70
CA SER A 45 13.60 3.02 22.31
C SER A 45 13.29 1.86 21.37
N TRP A 46 13.73 0.67 21.77
CA TRP A 46 13.49 -0.57 21.03
C TRP A 46 12.00 -0.87 20.84
N THR A 47 11.14 -0.48 21.79
CA THR A 47 9.69 -0.63 21.69
C THR A 47 9.12 0.16 20.53
N ILE A 48 9.55 1.41 20.33
CA ILE A 48 9.06 2.29 19.25
C ILE A 48 9.54 1.81 17.89
N LEU A 49 10.77 1.31 17.81
CA LEU A 49 11.35 0.72 16.61
C LEU A 49 10.54 -0.52 16.16
N VAL A 50 10.22 -1.41 17.10
CA VAL A 50 9.40 -2.61 16.83
C VAL A 50 7.97 -2.21 16.44
N LEU A 51 7.37 -1.23 17.11
CA LEU A 51 6.00 -0.77 16.81
C LEU A 51 5.91 -0.14 15.41
N GLY A 52 6.90 0.69 15.02
CA GLY A 52 6.98 1.26 13.69
C GLY A 52 7.12 0.20 12.60
N LEU A 53 7.93 -0.83 12.84
CA LEU A 53 8.10 -1.96 11.92
C LEU A 53 6.81 -2.77 11.79
N VAL A 54 6.10 -3.04 12.89
CA VAL A 54 4.80 -3.73 12.89
C VAL A 54 3.77 -2.94 12.08
N ILE A 55 3.68 -1.62 12.27
CA ILE A 55 2.75 -0.77 11.52
C ILE A 55 3.11 -0.75 10.03
N GLY A 56 4.40 -0.63 9.68
CA GLY A 56 4.86 -0.68 8.29
C GLY A 56 4.52 -2.00 7.59
N VAL A 57 4.78 -3.13 8.25
CA VAL A 57 4.45 -4.46 7.72
C VAL A 57 2.94 -4.66 7.62
N ALA A 58 2.16 -4.27 8.63
CA ALA A 58 0.70 -4.39 8.61
C ALA A 58 0.07 -3.54 7.49
N GLY A 59 0.52 -2.30 7.32
CA GLY A 59 0.07 -1.41 6.25
C GLY A 59 0.42 -1.95 4.86
N GLY A 60 1.63 -2.49 4.70
CA GLY A 60 2.05 -3.19 3.48
C GLY A 60 1.17 -4.40 3.17
N PHE A 61 0.89 -5.24 4.17
CA PHE A 61 0.10 -6.46 4.02
C PHE A 61 -1.36 -6.18 3.61
N VAL A 62 -2.01 -5.17 4.19
CA VAL A 62 -3.39 -4.80 3.82
C VAL A 62 -3.48 -4.33 2.37
N ASN A 63 -2.52 -3.53 1.90
CA ASN A 63 -2.50 -3.08 0.51
C ASN A 63 -2.14 -4.22 -0.46
N TRP A 64 -1.22 -5.13 -0.06
CA TRP A 64 -0.91 -6.34 -0.81
C TRP A 64 -2.15 -7.22 -1.03
N ASN A 65 -2.93 -7.48 0.03
CA ASN A 65 -4.15 -8.28 -0.06
C ASN A 65 -5.17 -7.69 -1.04
N LYS A 66 -5.28 -6.37 -1.12
CA LYS A 66 -6.16 -5.69 -2.08
C LYS A 66 -5.68 -5.90 -3.52
N VAL A 67 -4.37 -5.79 -3.78
CA VAL A 67 -3.78 -6.06 -5.10
C VAL A 67 -4.01 -7.51 -5.50
N GLN A 68 -3.76 -8.45 -4.59
CA GLN A 68 -3.89 -9.88 -4.86
C GLN A 68 -5.35 -10.27 -5.19
N LYS A 69 -6.33 -9.66 -4.51
CA LYS A 69 -7.76 -9.83 -4.84
C LYS A 69 -8.12 -9.32 -6.23
N ILE A 70 -7.47 -8.27 -6.71
CA ILE A 70 -7.70 -7.74 -8.06
C ILE A 70 -7.04 -8.64 -9.12
N VAL A 71 -5.82 -9.10 -8.85
CA VAL A 71 -5.07 -9.97 -9.78
C VAL A 71 -5.73 -11.35 -9.91
N ASN A 72 -6.15 -11.95 -8.79
CA ASN A 72 -6.85 -13.24 -8.78
C ASN A 72 -8.34 -13.14 -9.15
N HIS A 73 -8.83 -11.96 -9.53
CA HIS A 73 -10.22 -11.83 -9.93
C HIS A 73 -10.41 -12.48 -11.30
N GLN A 74 -11.12 -13.62 -11.33
CA GLN A 74 -11.55 -14.26 -12.57
C GLN A 74 -12.96 -13.80 -12.93
N ASP A 75 -13.09 -13.11 -14.07
CA ASP A 75 -14.40 -12.79 -14.64
C ASP A 75 -15.03 -14.09 -15.15
N ARG A 76 -16.01 -14.60 -14.42
CA ARG A 76 -16.89 -15.67 -14.92
C ARG A 76 -17.95 -15.03 -15.82
N TYR A 77 -17.93 -15.41 -17.10
CA TYR A 77 -18.97 -15.12 -18.09
C TYR A 77 -20.04 -16.20 -18.08
#